data_AF-A0ABD5LZY1-F1
#
_entry.id   AF-A0ABD5LZY1-F1
#
_cell.length_a   1.000
_cell.length_b   1.000
_cell.length_c   1.000
_cell.angle_alpha   90.00
_cell.angle_beta   90.00
_cell.angle_gamma   90.00
#
_symmetry.space_group_name_H-M   'P 1'
#
loop_
_entity.id
_entity.type
_entity.pdbx_description
1 polymer ?
#
loop_
_entity_poly.entity_id
_entity_poly.type
_entity_poly.pdbx_seq_one_letter_code
_entity_poly.pdbx_strand_id
1 'polypeptide(L)'
;MNINIAQWQQGLTGLRLTARLNVMTQGHAGKGNLVMTIPETAINWLDADIPIQLTGIVNKDLMQASAQLPVKVTGMLTDPTIEFQPGSLLRFKGQLTETLTVKDARLPLAGSTLSSKGFNGHLNAIVLAEDTIWGDYRVHFAGRSTDFLPDQGNWQWRYWGEGNLLPLKARWDIAGTGSWVDNMVSFETLNTGFDVLTYQHTSMLAPRLTLLTPFRWLRNDKNPLFEGKLKLTSQRIDFPAGDS
;
A
#
# COMPACT_ATOMS: atom_id res chain seq x y z
N MET A 1 -26.35 6.16 14.52
CA MET A 1 -25.62 4.99 15.04
C MET A 1 -26.64 4.10 15.69
N ASN A 2 -26.82 2.87 15.20
CA ASN A 2 -27.82 1.94 15.73
C ASN A 2 -27.08 0.70 16.24
N ILE A 3 -27.11 0.47 17.55
CA ILE A 3 -26.58 -0.74 18.18
C ILE A 3 -27.74 -1.40 18.93
N ASN A 4 -27.93 -2.69 18.72
CA ASN A 4 -28.89 -3.49 19.47
C ASN A 4 -28.14 -4.66 20.14
N ILE A 5 -28.38 -4.82 21.44
CA ILE A 5 -27.88 -5.92 22.24
C ILE A 5 -29.10 -6.68 22.75
N ALA A 6 -29.27 -7.91 22.26
CA ALA A 6 -30.38 -8.77 22.63
C ALA A 6 -29.93 -9.85 23.62
N GLN A 7 -30.89 -10.42 24.36
CA GLN A 7 -30.71 -11.58 25.23
C GLN A 7 -29.75 -11.40 26.42
N TRP A 8 -29.36 -10.17 26.75
CA TRP A 8 -28.49 -9.86 27.92
C TRP A 8 -29.05 -10.35 29.27
N GLN A 9 -30.38 -10.46 29.37
CA GLN A 9 -31.08 -10.93 30.57
C GLN A 9 -30.90 -12.44 30.84
N GLN A 10 -30.40 -13.20 29.86
CA GLN A 10 -30.16 -14.64 29.97
C GLN A 10 -28.72 -14.98 30.42
N GLY A 11 -27.93 -13.97 30.80
CA GLY A 11 -26.51 -14.10 31.15
C GLY A 11 -25.57 -13.78 29.98
N LEU A 12 -24.26 -13.79 30.23
CA LEU A 12 -23.24 -13.52 29.21
C LEU A 12 -23.20 -14.61 28.13
N THR A 13 -23.58 -15.84 28.48
CA THR A 13 -23.77 -17.00 27.60
C THR A 13 -25.10 -16.89 26.86
N GLY A 14 -25.12 -16.18 25.73
CA GLY A 14 -26.33 -15.97 24.92
C GLY A 14 -26.48 -14.54 24.39
N LEU A 15 -25.58 -13.64 24.76
CA LEU A 15 -25.62 -12.26 24.30
C LEU A 15 -25.46 -12.18 22.78
N ARG A 16 -26.38 -11.46 22.13
CA ARG A 16 -26.35 -11.23 20.68
C ARG A 16 -26.13 -9.76 20.36
N LEU A 17 -25.24 -9.49 19.42
CA LEU A 17 -24.91 -8.17 18.92
C LEU A 17 -25.41 -7.99 17.49
N THR A 18 -26.11 -6.89 17.25
CA THR A 18 -26.33 -6.34 15.92
C THR A 18 -25.93 -4.88 15.95
N ALA A 19 -25.15 -4.43 14.98
CA ALA A 19 -24.71 -3.05 14.93
C ALA A 19 -24.68 -2.51 13.51
N ARG A 20 -25.06 -1.24 13.35
CA ARG A 20 -24.81 -0.46 12.14
C ARG A 20 -24.30 0.92 12.52
N LEU A 21 -23.05 1.17 12.15
CA LEU A 21 -22.38 2.46 12.31
C LEU A 21 -22.31 3.15 10.96
N ASN A 22 -22.56 4.45 10.95
CA ASN A 22 -22.43 5.29 9.77
C ASN A 22 -21.62 6.51 10.19
N VAL A 23 -20.51 6.75 9.48
CA VAL A 23 -19.58 7.84 9.73
C VAL A 23 -19.49 8.68 8.47
N MET A 24 -19.88 9.93 8.58
CA MET A 24 -19.72 10.93 7.53
C MET A 24 -18.36 11.61 7.67
N THR A 25 -17.67 11.76 6.55
CA THR A 25 -16.36 12.42 6.44
C THR A 25 -16.43 13.50 5.38
N GLN A 26 -15.52 14.46 5.42
CA GLN A 26 -15.45 15.53 4.44
C GLN A 26 -13.99 15.90 4.16
N GLY A 27 -13.67 16.12 2.89
CA GLY A 27 -12.37 16.59 2.42
C GLY A 27 -12.51 17.31 1.08
N HIS A 28 -11.41 17.52 0.37
CA HIS A 28 -11.43 18.21 -0.93
C HIS A 28 -12.27 17.46 -1.98
N ALA A 29 -12.30 16.14 -1.91
CA ALA A 29 -13.14 15.29 -2.76
C ALA A 29 -14.64 15.28 -2.34
N GLY A 30 -15.06 16.17 -1.45
CA GLY A 30 -16.44 16.32 -0.98
C GLY A 30 -16.76 15.46 0.24
N LYS A 31 -18.03 15.09 0.39
CA LYS A 31 -18.51 14.23 1.49
C LYS A 31 -18.24 12.75 1.17
N GLY A 32 -17.76 12.00 2.17
CA GLY A 32 -17.60 10.55 2.12
C GLY A 32 -18.44 9.90 3.21
N ASN A 33 -19.00 8.73 2.95
CA ASN A 33 -19.77 7.97 3.93
C ASN A 33 -19.16 6.59 4.12
N LEU A 34 -18.84 6.23 5.36
CA LEU A 34 -18.33 4.93 5.76
C LEU A 34 -19.39 4.21 6.61
N VAL A 35 -19.75 3.00 6.21
CA VAL A 35 -20.76 2.18 6.90
C VAL A 35 -20.12 0.89 7.41
N MET A 36 -20.23 0.65 8.70
CA MET A 36 -19.90 -0.63 9.33
C MET A 36 -21.19 -1.35 9.71
N THR A 37 -21.30 -2.63 9.38
CA THR A 37 -22.46 -3.46 9.74
C THR A 37 -21.98 -4.76 10.38
N ILE A 38 -22.60 -5.12 11.49
CA ILE A 38 -22.48 -6.40 12.19
C ILE A 38 -23.89 -7.00 12.17
N PRO A 39 -24.12 -8.12 11.44
CA PRO A 39 -25.40 -8.82 11.49
C PRO A 39 -25.61 -9.41 12.89
N GLU A 40 -26.81 -9.88 13.19
CA GLU A 40 -27.09 -10.52 14.48
C GLU A 40 -26.15 -11.70 14.72
N THR A 41 -25.26 -11.54 15.69
CA THR A 41 -24.17 -12.48 15.96
C THR A 41 -24.09 -12.78 17.45
N ALA A 42 -23.95 -14.05 17.81
CA ALA A 42 -23.68 -14.45 19.19
C ALA A 42 -22.28 -14.00 19.60
N ILE A 43 -22.15 -13.40 20.79
CA ILE A 43 -20.85 -13.01 21.35
C ILE A 43 -20.34 -14.11 22.27
N ASN A 44 -19.15 -14.61 21.96
CA ASN A 44 -18.32 -15.36 22.88
C ASN A 44 -17.04 -14.55 23.14
N TRP A 45 -16.74 -14.28 24.41
CA TRP A 45 -15.62 -13.45 24.82
C TRP A 45 -14.26 -14.14 24.67
N LEU A 46 -14.23 -15.47 24.83
CA LEU A 46 -13.02 -16.27 24.79
C LEU A 46 -12.67 -16.73 23.36
N ASP A 47 -13.69 -16.85 22.52
CA ASP A 47 -13.57 -17.29 21.13
C ASP A 47 -14.61 -16.57 20.28
N ALA A 48 -14.31 -15.32 19.97
CA ALA A 48 -15.15 -14.47 19.15
C ALA A 48 -15.23 -15.02 17.73
N ASP A 49 -16.38 -14.82 17.11
CA ASP A 49 -16.57 -15.17 15.71
C ASP A 49 -17.49 -14.16 15.02
N ILE A 50 -17.04 -12.91 14.94
CA ILE A 50 -17.91 -11.78 14.62
C ILE A 50 -17.68 -11.30 13.18
N PRO A 51 -18.62 -11.53 12.24
CA PRO A 51 -18.53 -11.00 10.90
C PRO A 51 -18.82 -9.49 10.91
N ILE A 52 -17.98 -8.71 10.22
CA ILE A 52 -18.13 -7.27 10.07
C ILE A 52 -18.04 -6.92 8.59
N GLN A 53 -18.96 -6.08 8.11
CA GLN A 53 -18.93 -5.51 6.78
C GLN A 53 -18.60 -4.02 6.89
N LEU A 54 -17.43 -3.60 6.42
CA LEU A 54 -17.04 -2.19 6.38
C LEU A 54 -16.95 -1.72 4.92
N THR A 55 -17.88 -0.87 4.52
CA THR A 55 -17.99 -0.37 3.14
C THR A 55 -18.19 1.12 3.12
N GLY A 56 -17.47 1.81 2.23
CA GLY A 56 -17.73 3.22 1.98
C GLY A 56 -16.52 4.00 1.54
N ILE A 57 -16.62 5.32 1.69
CA ILE A 57 -15.61 6.29 1.26
C ILE A 57 -15.29 7.20 2.44
N VAL A 58 -13.99 7.40 2.66
CA VAL A 58 -13.46 8.40 3.58
C VAL A 58 -12.72 9.44 2.77
N ASN A 59 -13.10 10.70 2.93
CA ASN A 59 -12.38 11.84 2.36
C ASN A 59 -11.63 12.57 3.47
N LYS A 60 -10.32 12.78 3.28
CA LYS A 60 -9.48 13.54 4.21
C LYS A 60 -8.44 14.33 3.43
N ASP A 61 -8.38 15.63 3.68
CA ASP A 61 -7.47 16.54 2.99
C ASP A 61 -7.57 16.38 1.46
N LEU A 62 -6.45 16.09 0.79
CA LEU A 62 -6.36 15.88 -0.66
C LEU A 62 -6.57 14.41 -1.09
N MET A 63 -6.81 13.52 -0.14
CA MET A 63 -6.90 12.08 -0.37
C MET A 63 -8.31 11.54 -0.14
N GLN A 64 -8.67 10.54 -0.94
CA GLN A 64 -9.87 9.74 -0.79
C GLN A 64 -9.47 8.27 -0.63
N ALA A 65 -10.02 7.63 0.40
CA ALA A 65 -9.94 6.20 0.61
C ALA A 65 -11.33 5.58 0.36
N SER A 66 -11.38 4.42 -0.32
CA SER A 66 -12.58 3.59 -0.37
C SER A 66 -12.29 2.21 0.21
N ALA A 67 -13.26 1.70 0.94
CA ALA A 67 -13.18 0.42 1.62
C ALA A 67 -14.32 -0.47 1.16
N GLN A 68 -14.01 -1.72 0.86
CA GLN A 68 -14.93 -2.85 0.78
C GLN A 68 -14.28 -3.99 1.55
N LEU A 69 -14.61 -4.10 2.83
CA LEU A 69 -13.91 -4.98 3.77
C LEU A 69 -14.93 -5.88 4.48
N PRO A 70 -15.29 -7.03 3.88
CA PRO A 70 -15.84 -8.16 4.61
C PRO A 70 -14.72 -8.74 5.48
N VAL A 71 -14.86 -8.64 6.80
CA VAL A 71 -13.88 -9.18 7.75
C VAL A 71 -14.56 -10.03 8.81
N LYS A 72 -13.76 -10.84 9.50
CA LYS A 72 -14.19 -11.62 10.67
C LYS A 72 -13.28 -11.30 11.84
N VAL A 73 -13.84 -10.99 12.99
CA VAL A 73 -13.09 -10.82 14.23
C VAL A 73 -13.12 -12.16 14.96
N THR A 74 -11.95 -12.75 15.14
CA THR A 74 -11.76 -14.09 15.71
C THR A 74 -10.86 -14.08 16.95
N GLY A 75 -10.97 -15.13 17.77
CA GLY A 75 -10.16 -15.29 18.99
C GLY A 75 -10.68 -14.50 20.20
N MET A 76 -9.85 -14.30 21.22
CA MET A 76 -10.27 -13.63 22.45
C MET A 76 -10.52 -12.13 22.21
N LEU A 77 -11.66 -11.59 22.66
CA LEU A 77 -12.01 -10.17 22.39
C LEU A 77 -11.05 -9.14 23.01
N THR A 78 -10.21 -9.54 23.97
CA THR A 78 -9.18 -8.68 24.55
C THR A 78 -7.93 -8.56 23.68
N ASP A 79 -7.70 -9.51 22.77
CA ASP A 79 -6.61 -9.49 21.79
C ASP A 79 -7.07 -10.20 20.50
N PRO A 80 -8.04 -9.61 19.78
CA PRO A 80 -8.66 -10.28 18.64
C PRO A 80 -7.75 -10.28 17.42
N THR A 81 -8.03 -11.22 16.51
CA THR A 81 -7.50 -11.20 15.15
C THR A 81 -8.61 -10.80 14.17
N ILE A 82 -8.29 -9.91 13.23
CA ILE A 82 -9.16 -9.54 12.12
C ILE A 82 -8.72 -10.35 10.91
N GLU A 83 -9.61 -11.20 10.40
CA GLU A 83 -9.40 -11.97 9.17
C GLU A 83 -10.10 -11.30 7.99
N PHE A 84 -9.34 -10.95 6.96
CA PHE A 84 -9.87 -10.33 5.76
C PHE A 84 -10.44 -11.38 4.81
N GLN A 85 -11.75 -11.36 4.62
CA GLN A 85 -12.48 -12.35 3.82
C GLN A 85 -12.35 -12.05 2.31
N PRO A 86 -12.71 -13.00 1.43
CA PRO A 86 -12.76 -12.78 -0.01
C PRO A 86 -13.54 -11.50 -0.38
N GLY A 87 -12.96 -10.68 -1.27
CA GLY A 87 -13.50 -9.38 -1.64
C GLY A 87 -12.98 -8.20 -0.81
N SER A 88 -12.17 -8.45 0.23
CA SER A 88 -11.51 -7.38 1.00
C SER A 88 -10.54 -6.56 0.15
N LEU A 89 -10.87 -5.29 -0.05
CA LEU A 89 -10.13 -4.33 -0.86
C LEU A 89 -10.15 -2.95 -0.21
N LEU A 90 -8.96 -2.37 -0.07
CA LEU A 90 -8.79 -0.93 0.14
C LEU A 90 -8.36 -0.27 -1.16
N ARG A 91 -8.84 0.95 -1.40
CA ARG A 91 -8.36 1.80 -2.49
C ARG A 91 -8.08 3.20 -2.00
N PHE A 92 -7.09 3.84 -2.62
CA PHE A 92 -6.72 5.22 -2.34
C PHE A 92 -6.52 5.98 -3.64
N LYS A 93 -6.87 7.26 -3.64
CA LYS A 93 -6.53 8.21 -4.72
C LYS A 93 -6.43 9.62 -4.17
N GLY A 94 -5.76 10.49 -4.91
CA GLY A 94 -5.59 11.89 -4.55
C GLY A 94 -4.14 12.34 -4.70
N GLN A 95 -3.92 13.61 -4.40
CA GLN A 95 -2.60 14.22 -4.50
C GLN A 95 -1.79 13.89 -3.24
N LEU A 96 -0.62 13.27 -3.41
CA LEU A 96 0.27 12.87 -2.32
C LEU A 96 1.37 13.91 -2.09
N THR A 97 1.91 14.50 -3.16
CA THR A 97 2.84 15.63 -3.12
C THR A 97 2.45 16.65 -4.19
N GLU A 98 3.13 17.79 -4.25
CA GLU A 98 2.91 18.79 -5.31
C GLU A 98 3.08 18.21 -6.72
N THR A 99 3.97 17.22 -6.88
CA THR A 99 4.24 16.59 -8.18
C THR A 99 3.50 15.29 -8.39
N LEU A 100 3.18 14.55 -7.31
CA LEU A 100 2.71 13.18 -7.37
C LEU A 100 1.22 13.08 -7.03
N THR A 101 0.44 12.58 -7.99
CA THR A 101 -0.98 12.22 -7.81
C THR A 101 -1.16 10.72 -7.95
N VAL A 102 -1.74 10.09 -6.93
CA VAL A 102 -2.20 8.71 -6.99
C VAL A 102 -3.56 8.68 -7.69
N LYS A 103 -3.60 8.13 -8.91
CA LYS A 103 -4.85 7.94 -9.66
C LYS A 103 -5.69 6.81 -9.06
N ASP A 104 -5.03 5.72 -8.71
CA ASP A 104 -5.64 4.56 -8.03
C ASP A 104 -4.54 3.70 -7.39
N ALA A 105 -4.57 3.53 -6.07
CA ALA A 105 -3.81 2.52 -5.37
C ALA A 105 -4.80 1.46 -4.86
N ARG A 106 -4.63 0.20 -5.27
CA ARG A 106 -5.51 -0.93 -4.90
C ARG A 106 -4.74 -1.90 -4.02
N LEU A 107 -5.25 -2.15 -2.81
CA LEU A 107 -4.65 -3.03 -1.81
C LEU A 107 -5.62 -4.17 -1.52
N PRO A 108 -5.54 -5.30 -2.24
CA PRO A 108 -6.31 -6.48 -1.90
C PRO A 108 -5.78 -7.08 -0.59
N LEU A 109 -6.68 -7.36 0.34
CA LEU A 109 -6.35 -7.88 1.68
C LEU A 109 -6.88 -9.29 1.91
N ALA A 110 -7.66 -9.86 1.00
CA ALA A 110 -8.26 -11.18 1.17
C ALA A 110 -7.20 -12.25 1.54
N GLY A 111 -7.47 -13.00 2.62
CA GLY A 111 -6.59 -14.04 3.14
C GLY A 111 -5.43 -13.53 4.01
N SER A 112 -5.30 -12.22 4.24
CA SER A 112 -4.43 -11.66 5.26
C SER A 112 -5.15 -11.57 6.61
N THR A 113 -4.40 -11.41 7.69
CA THR A 113 -4.93 -11.13 9.01
C THR A 113 -4.26 -9.90 9.63
N LEU A 114 -4.94 -9.26 10.57
CA LEU A 114 -4.41 -8.16 11.37
C LEU A 114 -4.68 -8.44 12.85
N SER A 115 -3.62 -8.46 13.66
CA SER A 115 -3.71 -8.55 15.12
C SER A 115 -3.06 -7.32 15.76
N SER A 116 -3.00 -7.28 17.09
CA SER A 116 -2.25 -6.28 17.84
C SER A 116 -0.75 -6.22 17.47
N LYS A 117 -0.20 -7.32 16.94
CA LYS A 117 1.19 -7.38 16.48
C LYS A 117 1.40 -6.82 15.07
N GLY A 118 0.36 -6.85 14.23
CA GLY A 118 0.42 -6.34 12.86
C GLY A 118 -0.21 -7.27 11.83
N PHE A 119 0.02 -6.95 10.56
CA PHE A 119 -0.45 -7.72 9.43
C PHE A 119 0.35 -9.00 9.22
N ASN A 120 -0.36 -10.07 8.91
CA ASN A 120 0.20 -11.37 8.55
C ASN A 120 -0.39 -11.84 7.22
N GLY A 121 0.42 -12.52 6.40
CA GLY A 121 -0.01 -13.05 5.11
C GLY A 121 0.33 -12.16 3.92
N HIS A 122 -0.44 -12.26 2.84
CA HIS A 122 -0.15 -11.53 1.60
C HIS A 122 -0.52 -10.05 1.72
N LEU A 123 0.45 -9.18 1.44
CA LEU A 123 0.23 -7.74 1.29
C LEU A 123 0.71 -7.33 -0.09
N ASN A 124 -0.25 -7.13 -0.99
CA ASN A 124 -0.03 -6.77 -2.37
C ASN A 124 -0.59 -5.37 -2.63
N ALA A 125 -0.05 -4.68 -3.62
CA ALA A 125 -0.57 -3.40 -4.06
C ALA A 125 -0.43 -3.23 -5.57
N ILE A 126 -1.35 -2.47 -6.17
CA ILE A 126 -1.21 -1.98 -7.54
C ILE A 126 -1.42 -0.47 -7.47
N VAL A 127 -0.43 0.30 -7.90
CA VAL A 127 -0.43 1.75 -7.86
C VAL A 127 -0.37 2.27 -9.29
N LEU A 128 -1.40 3.00 -9.69
CA LEU A 128 -1.40 3.89 -10.85
C LEU A 128 -1.23 5.31 -10.33
N ALA A 129 -0.19 5.98 -10.79
CA ALA A 129 0.11 7.35 -10.40
C ALA A 129 0.61 8.18 -11.58
N GLU A 130 0.53 9.48 -11.39
CA GLU A 130 1.04 10.50 -12.29
C GLU A 130 1.99 11.39 -11.51
N ASP A 131 3.20 11.58 -12.04
CA ASP A 131 4.19 12.49 -11.49
C ASP A 131 4.75 13.41 -12.59
N THR A 132 5.08 14.66 -12.24
CA THR A 132 5.58 15.63 -13.23
C THR A 132 6.92 15.22 -13.86
N ILE A 133 7.71 14.40 -13.17
CA ILE A 133 8.98 13.87 -13.66
C ILE A 133 8.75 12.47 -14.24
N TRP A 134 8.18 11.55 -13.45
CA TRP A 134 8.05 10.13 -13.82
C TRP A 134 6.83 9.80 -14.69
N GLY A 135 6.08 10.83 -15.08
CA GLY A 135 4.89 10.74 -15.91
C GLY A 135 3.83 9.83 -15.34
N ASP A 136 3.04 9.25 -16.23
CA ASP A 136 2.11 8.18 -15.87
C ASP A 136 2.86 6.86 -15.72
N TYR A 137 2.62 6.18 -14.60
CA TYR A 137 3.21 4.89 -14.32
C TYR A 137 2.30 3.96 -13.54
N ARG A 138 2.52 2.67 -13.74
CA ARG A 138 1.87 1.58 -13.00
C ARG A 138 2.93 0.72 -12.34
N VAL A 139 2.84 0.56 -11.03
CA VAL A 139 3.73 -0.32 -10.26
C VAL A 139 2.90 -1.31 -9.46
N HIS A 140 3.33 -2.56 -9.50
CA HIS A 140 2.81 -3.68 -8.73
C HIS A 140 3.76 -4.00 -7.60
N PHE A 141 3.18 -4.37 -6.46
CA PHE A 141 3.87 -4.96 -5.32
C PHE A 141 3.20 -6.28 -5.00
N ALA A 142 4.00 -7.33 -4.85
CA ALA A 142 3.55 -8.60 -4.32
C ALA A 142 4.44 -8.98 -3.15
N GLY A 143 3.84 -9.09 -1.96
CA GLY A 143 4.62 -9.28 -0.74
C GLY A 143 3.96 -10.18 0.28
N ARG A 144 4.75 -10.54 1.29
CA ARG A 144 4.34 -11.34 2.44
C ARG A 144 4.79 -10.65 3.71
N SER A 145 3.90 -10.62 4.69
CA SER A 145 4.08 -9.97 5.97
C SER A 145 4.07 -10.96 7.12
N THR A 146 4.78 -10.59 8.18
CA THR A 146 4.75 -11.25 9.49
C THR A 146 4.78 -10.17 10.55
N ASP A 147 3.70 -10.08 11.33
CA ASP A 147 3.49 -9.06 12.37
C ASP A 147 3.85 -7.64 11.90
N PHE A 148 3.47 -7.30 10.67
CA PHE A 148 3.92 -6.06 10.04
C PHE A 148 3.06 -4.86 10.43
N LEU A 149 3.73 -3.84 10.96
CA LEU A 149 3.25 -2.46 11.04
C LEU A 149 4.36 -1.54 10.52
N PRO A 150 4.07 -0.29 10.13
CA PRO A 150 5.12 0.68 9.89
C PRO A 150 6.08 0.74 11.10
N ASP A 151 7.36 0.51 10.84
CA ASP A 151 8.45 0.51 11.82
C ASP A 151 8.49 -0.69 12.81
N GLN A 152 7.70 -1.76 12.56
CA GLN A 152 7.70 -2.98 13.37
C GLN A 152 7.42 -4.24 12.52
N GLY A 153 8.14 -5.32 12.79
CA GLY A 153 7.90 -6.61 12.15
C GLY A 153 8.50 -6.66 10.75
N ASN A 154 7.88 -7.42 9.83
CA ASN A 154 8.50 -7.68 8.53
C ASN A 154 7.48 -7.69 7.39
N TRP A 155 7.76 -6.95 6.33
CA TRP A 155 7.12 -7.09 5.03
C TRP A 155 8.18 -7.20 3.94
N GLN A 156 8.19 -8.33 3.22
CA GLN A 156 9.07 -8.54 2.07
C GLN A 156 8.24 -8.49 0.79
N TRP A 157 8.75 -7.85 -0.26
CA TRP A 157 8.02 -7.73 -1.52
C TRP A 157 8.92 -7.87 -2.74
N ARG A 158 8.27 -8.25 -3.83
CA ARG A 158 8.73 -8.03 -5.20
C ARG A 158 7.93 -6.88 -5.78
N TYR A 159 8.55 -6.09 -6.64
CA TYR A 159 7.87 -5.03 -7.37
C TYR A 159 8.24 -5.08 -8.84
N TRP A 160 7.31 -4.63 -9.68
CA TRP A 160 7.53 -4.47 -11.10
C TRP A 160 6.54 -3.47 -11.68
N GLY A 161 6.87 -2.89 -12.82
CA GLY A 161 6.01 -1.87 -13.40
C GLY A 161 6.62 -1.22 -14.63
N GLU A 162 5.94 -0.20 -15.10
CA GLU A 162 6.33 0.55 -16.28
C GLU A 162 5.74 1.96 -16.22
N GLY A 163 6.33 2.87 -17.00
CA GLY A 163 5.86 4.25 -17.10
C GLY A 163 6.59 5.07 -18.16
N ASN A 164 6.36 6.38 -18.13
CA ASN A 164 6.91 7.33 -19.07
C ASN A 164 7.68 8.44 -18.34
N LEU A 165 8.98 8.59 -18.59
CA LEU A 165 9.78 9.69 -18.05
C LEU A 165 9.62 10.93 -18.94
N LEU A 166 8.69 11.81 -18.59
CA LEU A 166 8.28 12.95 -19.43
C LEU A 166 9.42 13.90 -19.82
N PRO A 167 10.31 14.34 -18.89
CA PRO A 167 11.37 15.28 -19.24
C PRO A 167 12.33 14.75 -20.31
N LEU A 168 12.52 13.43 -20.37
CA LEU A 168 13.46 12.78 -21.30
C LEU A 168 12.73 12.02 -22.42
N LYS A 169 11.39 12.08 -22.48
CA LYS A 169 10.52 11.37 -23.43
C LYS A 169 10.87 9.87 -23.56
N ALA A 170 11.24 9.25 -22.44
CA ALA A 170 11.64 7.86 -22.36
C ALA A 170 10.52 6.99 -21.83
N ARG A 171 10.41 5.75 -22.29
CA ARG A 171 9.64 4.71 -21.59
C ARG A 171 10.58 3.94 -20.69
N TRP A 172 10.05 3.50 -19.55
CA TRP A 172 10.81 2.69 -18.62
C TRP A 172 10.01 1.49 -18.13
N ASP A 173 10.71 0.38 -17.89
CA ASP A 173 10.23 -0.78 -17.14
C ASP A 173 11.08 -0.95 -15.88
N ILE A 174 10.48 -1.44 -14.80
CA ILE A 174 11.16 -1.66 -13.52
C ILE A 174 10.84 -3.04 -12.99
N ALA A 175 11.80 -3.66 -12.32
CA ALA A 175 11.59 -4.81 -11.48
C ALA A 175 12.59 -4.84 -10.32
N GLY A 176 12.21 -5.46 -9.21
CA GLY A 176 13.11 -5.63 -8.08
C GLY A 176 12.47 -6.29 -6.88
N THR A 177 13.20 -6.24 -5.77
CA THR A 177 12.81 -6.80 -4.48
C THR A 177 13.18 -5.83 -3.37
N GLY A 178 12.40 -5.83 -2.31
CA GLY A 178 12.65 -4.99 -1.14
C GLY A 178 12.04 -5.57 0.12
N SER A 179 12.32 -4.91 1.23
CA SER A 179 11.75 -5.27 2.52
C SER A 179 11.58 -4.06 3.42
N TRP A 180 10.66 -4.17 4.37
CA TRP A 180 10.51 -3.27 5.48
C TRP A 180 10.59 -4.13 6.73
N VAL A 181 11.74 -4.06 7.40
CA VAL A 181 12.02 -4.81 8.62
C VAL A 181 12.23 -3.81 9.74
N ASP A 182 11.32 -3.84 10.72
CA ASP A 182 11.23 -2.86 11.78
C ASP A 182 11.33 -1.45 11.19
N ASN A 183 12.28 -0.63 11.62
CA ASN A 183 12.46 0.74 11.13
C ASN A 183 13.31 0.87 9.85
N MET A 184 13.66 -0.23 9.18
CA MET A 184 14.50 -0.20 7.98
C MET A 184 13.71 -0.57 6.74
N VAL A 185 13.65 0.36 5.78
CA VAL A 185 13.13 0.11 4.43
C VAL A 185 14.31 -0.14 3.51
N SER A 186 14.31 -1.25 2.78
CA SER A 186 15.36 -1.60 1.83
C SER A 186 14.81 -1.96 0.46
N PHE A 187 15.58 -1.60 -0.58
CA PHE A 187 15.45 -2.14 -1.92
C PHE A 187 16.72 -2.95 -2.20
N GLU A 188 16.56 -4.27 -2.24
CA GLU A 188 17.65 -5.24 -2.35
C GLU A 188 18.10 -5.41 -3.80
N THR A 189 17.14 -5.43 -4.73
CA THR A 189 17.41 -5.49 -6.15
C THR A 189 16.60 -4.44 -6.87
N LEU A 190 17.21 -3.85 -7.90
CA LEU A 190 16.57 -2.90 -8.80
C LEU A 190 17.10 -3.19 -10.18
N ASN A 191 16.18 -3.20 -11.12
CA ASN A 191 16.48 -3.34 -12.52
C ASN A 191 15.48 -2.49 -13.30
N THR A 192 15.93 -1.35 -13.79
CA THR A 192 15.12 -0.44 -14.60
C THR A 192 15.71 -0.36 -16.00
N GLY A 193 14.91 -0.70 -17.02
CA GLY A 193 15.24 -0.45 -18.42
C GLY A 193 14.64 0.87 -18.88
N PHE A 194 15.32 1.55 -19.81
CA PHE A 194 14.75 2.65 -20.58
C PHE A 194 14.91 2.35 -22.07
N ASP A 195 14.02 2.84 -22.93
CA ASP A 195 14.21 2.71 -24.38
C ASP A 195 15.30 3.66 -24.92
N VAL A 196 15.24 4.93 -24.51
CA VAL A 196 16.27 5.94 -24.79
C VAL A 196 16.34 6.93 -23.64
N LEU A 197 17.52 7.47 -23.33
CA LEU A 197 17.64 8.65 -22.47
C LEU A 197 18.35 9.75 -23.25
N THR A 198 17.63 10.83 -23.55
CA THR A 198 18.17 12.00 -24.24
C THR A 198 18.25 13.16 -23.27
N TYR A 199 19.46 13.65 -23.02
CA TYR A 199 19.68 14.86 -22.23
C TYR A 199 20.64 15.78 -22.96
N GLN A 200 20.18 17.01 -23.21
CA GLN A 200 20.87 17.96 -24.09
C GLN A 200 21.15 17.31 -25.45
N HIS A 201 22.42 17.23 -25.86
CA HIS A 201 22.85 16.63 -27.12
C HIS A 201 23.39 15.21 -26.98
N THR A 202 23.28 14.60 -25.79
CA THR A 202 23.74 13.21 -25.54
C THR A 202 22.55 12.27 -25.50
N SER A 203 22.66 11.16 -26.23
CA SER A 203 21.64 10.12 -26.29
C SER A 203 22.21 8.78 -25.86
N MET A 204 21.56 8.11 -24.90
CA MET A 204 21.87 6.75 -24.48
C MET A 204 20.81 5.79 -25.02
N LEU A 205 21.23 4.77 -25.75
CA LEU A 205 20.32 3.75 -26.28
C LEU A 205 20.20 2.54 -25.36
N ALA A 206 18.95 2.16 -25.07
CA ALA A 206 18.60 1.06 -24.18
C ALA A 206 19.36 1.09 -22.82
N PRO A 207 19.43 2.23 -22.11
CA PRO A 207 20.17 2.28 -20.87
C PRO A 207 19.44 1.50 -19.77
N ARG A 208 20.23 1.03 -18.81
CA ARG A 208 19.79 0.16 -17.73
C ARG A 208 20.35 0.63 -16.41
N LEU A 209 19.46 0.87 -15.46
CA LEU A 209 19.78 1.29 -14.09
C LEU A 209 19.65 0.10 -13.14
N THR A 210 20.68 -0.14 -12.35
CA THR A 210 20.76 -1.24 -11.39
C THR A 210 21.35 -0.78 -10.06
N LEU A 211 21.14 -1.54 -8.99
CA LEU A 211 21.83 -1.34 -7.71
C LEU A 211 23.20 -2.01 -7.71
N LEU A 212 24.24 -1.26 -7.32
CA LEU A 212 25.55 -1.80 -6.95
C LEU A 212 25.57 -2.28 -5.49
N THR A 213 24.83 -1.58 -4.64
CA THR A 213 24.56 -1.99 -3.26
C THR A 213 23.09 -1.76 -2.98
N PRO A 214 22.46 -2.55 -2.08
CA PRO A 214 21.10 -2.29 -1.66
C PRO A 214 20.91 -0.85 -1.24
N PHE A 215 19.76 -0.30 -1.59
CA PHE A 215 19.32 0.97 -1.02
C PHE A 215 18.72 0.69 0.35
N ARG A 216 19.11 1.46 1.36
CA ARG A 216 18.59 1.33 2.73
C ARG A 216 18.24 2.69 3.30
N TRP A 217 17.04 2.79 3.84
CA TRP A 217 16.55 3.93 4.58
C TRP A 217 16.18 3.48 6.00
N LEU A 218 17.00 3.87 6.98
CA LEU A 218 16.69 3.72 8.39
C LEU A 218 15.83 4.91 8.84
N ARG A 219 14.58 4.63 9.18
CA ARG A 219 13.59 5.60 9.64
C ARG A 219 13.79 5.82 11.15
N ASN A 220 14.79 6.62 11.50
CA ASN A 220 15.11 7.00 12.86
C ASN A 220 15.38 8.51 12.94
N ASP A 221 14.56 9.24 13.69
CA ASP A 221 14.65 10.70 13.79
C ASP A 221 15.99 11.20 14.37
N LYS A 222 16.64 10.39 15.21
CA LYS A 222 17.91 10.77 15.86
C LYS A 222 19.13 10.44 15.01
N ASN A 223 19.08 9.30 14.33
CA ASN A 223 20.19 8.79 13.51
C ASN A 223 19.65 8.20 12.20
N PRO A 224 19.19 9.04 11.27
CA PRO A 224 18.73 8.54 9.98
C PRO A 224 19.92 8.02 9.17
N LEU A 225 19.73 6.88 8.52
CA LEU A 225 20.68 6.36 7.52
C LEU A 225 19.96 6.32 6.18
N PHE A 226 20.65 6.80 5.15
CA PHE A 226 20.20 6.70 3.78
C PHE A 226 21.41 6.37 2.91
N GLU A 227 21.49 5.12 2.46
CA GLU A 227 22.62 4.62 1.69
C GLU A 227 22.17 3.80 0.48
N GLY A 228 23.06 3.65 -0.49
CA GLY A 228 22.80 2.91 -1.72
C GLY A 228 23.71 3.41 -2.83
N LYS A 229 24.01 2.55 -3.79
CA LYS A 229 24.80 2.92 -4.97
C LYS A 229 24.09 2.39 -6.20
N LEU A 230 23.97 3.24 -7.20
CA LEU A 230 23.34 2.93 -8.47
C LEU A 230 24.42 2.83 -9.57
N LYS A 231 24.15 2.01 -10.57
CA LYS A 231 24.94 1.93 -11.81
C LYS A 231 24.01 2.07 -13.00
N LEU A 232 24.34 3.03 -13.86
CA LEU A 232 23.73 3.21 -15.17
C LEU A 232 24.68 2.64 -16.22
N THR A 233 24.17 1.75 -17.07
CA THR A 233 24.88 1.23 -18.25
C THR A 233 24.07 1.53 -19.49
N SER A 234 24.71 1.62 -20.65
CA SER A 234 24.03 1.79 -21.94
C SER A 234 24.65 0.86 -22.98
N GLN A 235 23.87 0.45 -23.99
CA GLN A 235 24.42 -0.28 -25.12
C GLN A 235 25.29 0.63 -26.00
N ARG A 236 24.85 1.88 -26.16
CA ARG A 236 25.55 2.91 -26.93
C ARG A 236 25.32 4.28 -26.31
N ILE A 237 26.33 5.14 -26.39
CA ILE A 237 26.23 6.55 -26.01
C ILE A 237 26.65 7.36 -27.23
N ASP A 238 25.74 8.18 -27.73
CA ASP A 238 25.95 9.06 -28.87
C ASP A 238 26.16 10.50 -28.33
N PHE A 239 27.29 11.12 -28.69
CA PHE A 239 27.65 12.49 -28.32
C PHE A 239 27.44 13.43 -29.52
N PRO A 240 27.22 14.74 -29.31
CA PRO A 240 27.23 15.68 -30.42
C PRO A 240 28.58 15.63 -31.13
N ALA A 241 28.55 15.68 -32.46
CA ALA A 241 29.75 15.96 -33.23
C ALA A 241 30.23 17.36 -32.83
N GLY A 242 31.50 17.49 -32.42
CA GLY A 242 32.10 18.80 -32.23
C GLY A 242 32.20 19.48 -33.58
N ASP A 243 31.73 20.73 -33.68
CA ASP A 243 32.07 21.59 -34.81
C ASP A 243 33.60 21.79 -34.79
N SER A 244 34.28 21.19 -35.77
CA SER A 244 35.72 21.32 -36.03
C SER A 244 36.04 22.65 -36.69
#